data_AF-E1GUD7-F1
#
_entry.id   AF-E1GUD7-F1
#
_cell.length_a   1.000
_cell.length_b   1.000
_cell.length_c   1.000
_cell.angle_alpha   90.00
_cell.angle_beta   90.00
_cell.angle_gamma   90.00
#
_symmetry.space_group_name_H-M   'P 1'
#
loop_
_entity.id
_entity.type
_entity.pdbx_description
1 polymer ?
#
loop_
_entity_poly.entity_id
_entity_poly.type
_entity_poly.pdbx_seq_one_letter_code
_entity_poly.pdbx_strand_id
1 'polypeptide(L)'
;MVTIFNKIQNWYRSLRLFVILDPADNSVTLSKHLFNHIRNNSGVAEKATVFVFRISDTGLFGFMLNPDIDKPTQLCDIQYNGKYKCIGFETLNPSVGRILYDYGLSAQHCYKLSVSSVKTTNGKLFYQIDKPSK
;
A
#
# COMPACT_ATOMS: atom_id res chain seq x y z
N MET A 1 22.95 -5.83 12.34
CA MET A 1 22.14 -6.66 13.25
C MET A 1 20.93 -5.86 13.71
N VAL A 2 19.72 -6.38 13.51
CA VAL A 2 18.48 -5.73 14.00
C VAL A 2 18.32 -6.07 15.49
N THR A 3 18.33 -5.07 16.35
CA THR A 3 18.17 -5.24 17.81
C THR A 3 16.75 -5.71 18.15
N ILE A 4 16.57 -6.33 19.33
CA ILE A 4 15.25 -6.72 19.87
C ILE A 4 14.28 -5.53 19.92
N PHE A 5 14.79 -4.35 20.29
CA PHE A 5 14.02 -3.11 20.31
C PHE A 5 13.46 -2.76 18.93
N ASN A 6 14.29 -2.85 17.88
CA ASN A 6 13.85 -2.61 16.51
C ASN A 6 12.83 -3.65 16.04
N LYS A 7 12.93 -4.91 16.47
CA LYS A 7 11.92 -5.95 16.16
C LYS A 7 10.56 -5.60 16.78
N ILE A 8 10.53 -5.19 18.05
CA ILE A 8 9.30 -4.80 18.75
C ILE A 8 8.69 -3.56 18.10
N GLN A 9 9.50 -2.56 17.78
CA GLN A 9 9.03 -1.34 17.11
C GLN A 9 8.46 -1.64 15.72
N ASN A 10 9.10 -2.51 14.95
CA ASN A 10 8.62 -2.93 13.63
C ASN A 10 7.32 -3.74 13.73
N TRP A 11 7.21 -4.64 14.72
CA TRP A 11 5.96 -5.37 14.99
C TRP A 11 4.82 -4.43 15.39
N TYR A 12 5.09 -3.45 16.26
CA TYR A 12 4.08 -2.45 16.62
C TYR A 12 3.65 -1.60 15.42
N ARG A 13 4.58 -1.24 14.53
CA ARG A 13 4.27 -0.54 13.28
C ARG A 13 3.45 -1.41 12.33
N SER A 14 3.78 -2.69 12.19
CA SER A 14 3.08 -3.62 11.29
C SER A 14 1.62 -3.88 11.71
N LEU A 15 1.31 -3.73 13.01
CA LEU A 15 -0.07 -3.76 13.51
C LEU A 15 -0.89 -2.53 13.12
N ARG A 16 -0.24 -1.38 12.91
CA ARG A 16 -0.90 -0.09 12.66
C ARG A 16 -0.89 0.31 11.20
N LEU A 17 0.21 0.08 10.49
CA LEU A 17 0.38 0.37 9.07
C LEU A 17 0.10 -0.89 8.29
N PHE A 18 -1.11 -0.96 7.74
CA PHE A 18 -1.56 -2.11 6.98
C PHE A 18 -2.58 -1.69 5.93
N VAL A 19 -2.77 -2.55 4.96
CA VAL A 19 -3.87 -2.52 4.01
C VAL A 19 -4.72 -3.78 4.15
N ILE A 20 -5.99 -3.67 3.79
CA ILE A 20 -6.85 -4.82 3.51
C ILE A 20 -6.99 -4.89 1.99
N LEU A 21 -6.53 -6.00 1.42
CA LEU A 21 -6.66 -6.32 0.01
C LEU A 21 -7.91 -7.15 -0.19
N ASP A 22 -8.85 -6.66 -1.00
CA ASP A 22 -10.02 -7.42 -1.42
C ASP A 22 -9.94 -7.71 -2.94
N PRO A 23 -9.76 -8.98 -3.34
CA PRO A 23 -9.68 -9.35 -4.75
C PRO A 23 -11.02 -9.29 -5.48
N ALA A 24 -12.16 -9.26 -4.78
CA ALA A 24 -13.48 -9.31 -5.41
C ALA A 24 -13.79 -8.04 -6.23
N ASP A 25 -13.36 -6.89 -5.74
CA ASP A 25 -13.53 -5.58 -6.38
C ASP A 25 -12.19 -4.87 -6.66
N ASN A 26 -11.06 -5.56 -6.49
CA ASN A 26 -9.72 -5.00 -6.55
C ASN A 26 -9.49 -3.78 -5.63
N SER A 27 -10.17 -3.75 -4.49
CA SER A 27 -10.02 -2.67 -3.53
C SER A 27 -8.85 -2.87 -2.56
N VAL A 28 -8.24 -1.74 -2.22
CA VAL A 28 -7.19 -1.61 -1.21
C VAL A 28 -7.69 -0.65 -0.15
N THR A 29 -8.10 -1.17 1.00
CA THR A 29 -8.50 -0.35 2.15
C THR A 29 -7.28 0.00 3.00
N LEU A 30 -7.09 1.28 3.29
CA LEU A 30 -6.01 1.77 4.14
C LEU A 30 -6.40 1.74 5.61
N SER A 31 -5.49 1.31 6.49
CA SER A 31 -5.69 1.56 7.91
C SER A 31 -5.72 3.07 8.21
N LYS A 32 -6.44 3.47 9.26
CA LYS A 32 -6.49 4.87 9.71
C LYS A 32 -5.11 5.47 9.96
N HIS A 33 -4.20 4.68 10.52
CA HIS A 33 -2.83 5.12 10.79
C HIS A 33 -2.01 5.28 9.50
N LEU A 34 -2.16 4.36 8.54
CA LEU A 34 -1.51 4.47 7.25
C LEU A 34 -2.03 5.68 6.48
N PHE A 35 -3.35 5.90 6.46
CA PHE A 35 -3.94 7.08 5.83
C PHE A 35 -3.43 8.39 6.45
N ASN A 36 -3.40 8.49 7.78
CA ASN A 36 -2.86 9.66 8.45
C ASN A 36 -1.36 9.85 8.17
N HIS A 37 -0.59 8.76 8.14
CA HIS A 37 0.82 8.81 7.77
C HIS A 37 1.00 9.33 6.34
N ILE A 38 0.21 8.81 5.39
CA ILE A 38 0.20 9.28 4.01
C ILE A 38 -0.12 10.77 3.96
N ARG A 39 -1.23 11.19 4.55
CA ARG A 39 -1.69 12.59 4.57
C ARG A 39 -0.63 13.54 5.12
N ASN A 40 0.08 13.14 6.16
CA ASN A 40 1.12 13.97 6.77
C ASN A 40 2.41 14.05 5.94
N ASN A 41 2.59 13.18 4.94
CA ASN A 41 3.81 13.10 4.11
C ASN A 41 3.57 13.39 2.62
N SER A 42 2.33 13.46 2.14
CA SER A 42 2.00 13.60 0.71
C SER A 42 1.90 15.05 0.19
N GLY A 43 2.18 16.04 1.04
CA GLY A 43 2.00 17.46 0.70
C GLY A 43 0.52 17.88 0.56
N VAL A 44 0.30 19.16 0.26
CA VAL A 44 -1.03 19.75 0.06
C VAL A 44 -1.43 19.59 -1.41
N ALA A 45 -1.99 18.43 -1.77
CA ALA A 45 -2.64 18.23 -3.06
C ALA A 45 -4.15 18.20 -2.85
N GLU A 46 -4.92 18.88 -3.71
CA GLU A 46 -6.40 18.87 -3.66
C GLU A 46 -6.97 17.47 -3.90
N LYS A 47 -6.28 16.66 -4.72
CA LYS A 47 -6.64 15.28 -5.02
C LYS A 47 -5.41 14.39 -4.90
N ALA A 48 -5.52 13.30 -4.12
CA ALA A 48 -4.46 12.32 -3.97
C ALA A 48 -4.65 11.17 -4.97
N THR A 49 -3.73 11.08 -5.94
CA THR A 49 -3.63 9.95 -6.86
C THR A 49 -2.62 8.94 -6.35
N VAL A 50 -2.87 7.67 -6.64
CA VAL A 50 -2.05 6.53 -6.22
C VAL A 50 -1.56 5.82 -7.47
N PHE A 51 -0.26 5.57 -7.54
CA PHE A 51 0.32 4.67 -8.52
C PHE A 51 0.78 3.40 -7.83
N VAL A 52 0.30 2.25 -8.30
CA VAL A 52 0.66 0.94 -7.79
C VAL A 52 1.65 0.28 -8.75
N PHE A 53 2.69 -0.34 -8.22
CA PHE A 53 3.76 -0.92 -9.04
C PHE A 53 4.38 -2.15 -8.38
N ARG A 54 5.07 -2.95 -9.19
CA ARG A 54 5.93 -4.03 -8.73
C ARG A 54 7.36 -3.51 -8.57
N ILE A 55 7.98 -3.82 -7.44
CA ILE A 55 9.37 -3.48 -7.11
C ILE A 55 10.27 -4.52 -7.76
N SER A 56 11.10 -4.12 -8.72
CA SER A 56 11.90 -5.04 -9.55
C SER A 56 12.83 -5.93 -8.74
N ASP A 57 13.51 -5.37 -7.74
CA ASP A 57 14.58 -6.08 -7.01
C ASP A 57 14.02 -7.15 -6.05
N THR A 58 12.86 -6.90 -5.46
CA THR A 58 12.26 -7.78 -4.43
C THR A 58 11.08 -8.59 -4.96
N GLY A 59 10.53 -8.20 -6.11
CA GLY A 59 9.30 -8.76 -6.66
C GLY A 59 8.03 -8.41 -5.87
N LEU A 60 8.15 -7.61 -4.80
CA LEU A 60 7.05 -7.14 -3.97
C LEU A 60 6.27 -6.03 -4.67
N PHE A 61 5.13 -5.66 -4.11
CA PHE A 61 4.31 -4.57 -4.61
C PHE A 61 4.40 -3.37 -3.69
N GLY A 62 4.30 -2.19 -4.28
CA GLY A 62 4.23 -0.95 -3.54
C GLY A 62 3.35 0.07 -4.24
N PHE A 63 3.06 1.15 -3.53
CA PHE A 63 2.31 2.26 -4.10
C PHE A 63 2.90 3.61 -3.67
N MET A 64 2.75 4.59 -4.54
CA MET A 64 3.20 5.97 -4.37
C MET A 64 2.04 6.93 -4.53
N LEU A 65 2.14 8.07 -3.84
CA LEU A 65 1.16 9.14 -3.90
C LEU A 65 1.67 10.25 -4.80
N ASN A 66 0.79 10.78 -5.66
CA ASN A 66 1.04 11.90 -6.55
C ASN A 66 2.42 11.80 -7.25
N PRO A 67 2.73 10.66 -7.90
CA PRO A 67 4.04 10.51 -8.50
C PRO A 67 4.14 11.40 -9.74
N ASP A 68 5.31 11.98 -9.92
CA ASP A 68 5.68 12.74 -11.12
C ASP A 68 5.99 11.75 -12.25
N ILE A 69 4.96 11.37 -13.02
CA ILE A 69 5.04 10.39 -14.12
C ILE A 69 4.46 11.03 -15.39
N ASP A 70 5.33 11.28 -16.36
CA ASP A 70 4.94 11.85 -17.66
C ASP A 70 4.35 10.82 -18.63
N LYS A 71 4.56 9.52 -18.35
CA LYS A 71 4.11 8.43 -19.20
C LYS A 71 2.65 8.09 -18.93
N PRO A 72 1.83 7.80 -19.95
CA PRO A 72 0.48 7.29 -19.76
C PRO A 72 0.51 6.01 -18.91
N THR A 73 -0.05 6.10 -17.70
CA THR A 73 -0.13 5.00 -16.74
C THR A 73 -1.44 5.07 -15.97
N GLN A 74 -1.86 3.95 -15.38
CA GLN A 74 -3.04 3.95 -14.50
C GLN A 74 -2.69 4.64 -13.19
N LEU A 75 -3.48 5.65 -12.84
CA LEU A 75 -3.51 6.25 -11.51
C LEU A 75 -4.87 5.96 -10.88
N CYS A 76 -4.85 5.69 -9.58
CA CYS A 76 -6.03 5.37 -8.78
C CYS A 76 -6.36 6.57 -7.87
N ASP A 77 -7.63 6.85 -7.65
CA ASP A 77 -8.04 7.89 -6.69
C ASP A 77 -8.19 7.30 -5.29
N ILE A 78 -7.73 8.02 -4.26
CA ILE A 78 -8.13 7.70 -2.89
C ILE A 78 -9.57 8.19 -2.69
N GLN A 79 -10.44 7.27 -2.25
CA GLN A 79 -11.86 7.50 -2.05
C GLN A 79 -12.31 7.04 -0.66
N TYR A 80 -13.29 7.75 -0.11
CA TYR A 80 -13.96 7.38 1.13
C TYR A 80 -15.29 6.69 0.83
N ASN A 81 -15.46 5.47 1.35
CA ASN A 81 -16.71 4.74 1.29
C ASN A 81 -17.57 5.10 2.52
N GLY A 82 -18.61 5.90 2.30
CA GLY A 82 -19.51 6.34 3.38
C GLY A 82 -20.29 5.22 4.05
N LYS A 83 -20.64 4.15 3.31
CA LYS A 83 -21.40 3.00 3.83
C LYS A 83 -20.58 2.20 4.83
N TYR A 84 -19.33 1.89 4.48
CA TYR A 84 -18.44 1.06 5.30
C TYR A 84 -17.49 1.87 6.18
N LYS A 85 -17.52 3.20 6.08
CA LYS A 85 -16.67 4.15 6.81
C LYS A 85 -15.18 3.85 6.67
N CYS A 86 -14.77 3.43 5.47
CA CYS A 86 -13.39 3.11 5.14
C CYS A 86 -12.85 4.03 4.04
N ILE A 87 -11.52 4.13 3.96
CA ILE A 87 -10.82 4.90 2.95
C ILE A 87 -9.84 3.99 2.23
N GLY A 88 -9.77 4.10 0.92
CA GLY A 88 -9.01 3.18 0.09
C GLY A 88 -8.92 3.65 -1.35
N PHE A 89 -8.48 2.77 -2.22
CA PHE A 89 -8.45 2.96 -3.65
C PHE A 89 -8.67 1.62 -4.36
N GLU A 90 -9.07 1.65 -5.62
CA GLU A 90 -9.16 0.48 -6.49
C GLU A 90 -7.96 0.43 -7.42
N THR A 91 -7.37 -0.74 -7.66
CA THR A 91 -6.22 -0.88 -8.57
C THR A 91 -6.40 -2.04 -9.53
N LEU A 92 -6.24 -1.79 -10.84
CA LEU A 92 -6.35 -2.83 -11.88
C LEU A 92 -4.99 -3.19 -12.50
N ASN A 93 -3.98 -2.35 -12.31
CA ASN A 93 -2.64 -2.57 -12.84
C ASN A 93 -1.55 -2.08 -11.85
N PRO A 94 -0.94 -3.00 -11.09
CA PRO A 94 -1.31 -4.40 -10.92
C PRO A 94 -2.61 -4.56 -10.12
N SER A 95 -3.45 -5.52 -10.52
CA SER A 95 -4.68 -5.83 -9.80
C SER A 95 -4.43 -6.46 -8.42
N VAL A 96 -5.38 -6.36 -7.50
CA VAL A 96 -5.26 -7.02 -6.18
C VAL A 96 -5.11 -8.53 -6.34
N GLY A 97 -5.87 -9.14 -7.25
CA GLY A 97 -5.72 -10.56 -7.57
C GLY A 97 -4.29 -10.92 -8.00
N ARG A 98 -3.64 -10.05 -8.78
CA ARG A 98 -2.24 -10.25 -9.19
C ARG A 98 -1.27 -10.16 -8.00
N ILE A 99 -1.47 -9.18 -7.11
CA ILE A 99 -0.67 -9.02 -5.89
C ILE A 99 -0.75 -10.28 -5.02
N LEU A 100 -1.97 -10.76 -4.76
CA LEU A 100 -2.20 -11.95 -3.94
C LEU A 100 -1.60 -13.22 -4.57
N TYR A 101 -1.77 -13.40 -5.89
CA TYR A 101 -1.19 -14.54 -6.61
C TYR A 101 0.34 -14.60 -6.48
N ASP A 102 1.04 -13.49 -6.75
CA ASP A 102 2.51 -13.43 -6.64
C ASP A 102 2.97 -13.62 -5.17
N TYR A 103 2.11 -13.34 -4.19
CA TYR A 103 2.37 -13.59 -2.77
C TYR A 103 2.04 -15.02 -2.34
N GLY A 104 1.46 -15.85 -3.22
CA GLY A 104 1.05 -17.22 -2.92
C GLY A 104 -0.21 -17.29 -2.06
N LEU A 105 -1.06 -16.25 -2.12
CA LEU A 105 -2.31 -16.14 -1.39
C LEU A 105 -3.49 -16.38 -2.33
N SER A 106 -4.59 -16.91 -1.79
CA SER A 106 -5.79 -17.17 -2.59
C SER A 106 -6.44 -15.86 -3.04
N ALA A 107 -6.89 -15.76 -4.29
CA ALA A 107 -7.67 -14.62 -4.76
C ALA A 107 -9.16 -14.69 -4.36
N GLN A 108 -9.52 -15.57 -3.41
CA GLN A 108 -10.90 -15.78 -2.95
C GLN A 108 -11.18 -15.15 -1.57
N HIS A 109 -10.15 -14.58 -0.94
CA HIS A 109 -10.23 -14.05 0.42
C HIS A 109 -9.60 -12.67 0.51
N CYS A 110 -10.10 -11.87 1.45
CA CYS A 110 -9.48 -10.61 1.80
C CYS A 110 -8.27 -10.85 2.70
N TYR A 111 -7.19 -10.10 2.52
CA TYR A 111 -5.98 -10.21 3.34
C TYR A 111 -5.59 -8.89 3.97
N LYS A 112 -5.34 -8.91 5.28
CA LYS A 112 -4.67 -7.80 5.98
C LYS A 112 -3.16 -7.96 5.84
N LEU A 113 -2.52 -7.08 5.08
CA LEU A 113 -1.07 -7.09 4.87
C LEU A 113 -0.43 -5.84 5.46
N SER A 114 0.70 -6.03 6.13
CA SER A 114 1.48 -4.92 6.69
C SER A 114 2.04 -4.04 5.57
N VAL A 115 2.28 -2.77 5.89
CA VAL A 115 2.87 -1.81 4.98
C VAL A 115 4.13 -1.21 5.58
N SER A 116 5.21 -1.26 4.81
CA SER A 116 6.47 -0.63 5.11
C SER A 116 6.61 0.68 4.34
N SER A 117 6.95 1.76 5.05
CA SER A 117 7.25 3.08 4.47
C SER A 117 8.72 3.12 4.05
N VAL A 118 8.99 3.31 2.76
CA VAL A 118 10.33 3.23 2.17
C VAL A 118 10.65 4.52 1.43
N LYS A 119 11.84 5.08 1.72
CA LYS A 119 12.38 6.22 0.96
C LYS A 119 13.34 5.71 -0.11
N THR A 120 13.13 6.15 -1.34
CA THR A 120 14.08 5.93 -2.44
C THR A 120 15.35 6.77 -2.24
N THR A 121 16.38 6.49 -3.02
CA THR A 121 17.65 7.24 -3.02
C THR A 121 17.47 8.72 -3.37
N ASN A 122 16.47 9.06 -4.19
CA ASN A 122 16.09 10.44 -4.52
C ASN A 122 15.10 11.07 -3.51
N GLY A 123 14.88 10.43 -2.35
CA GLY A 123 14.06 10.97 -1.27
C GLY A 123 12.55 10.84 -1.44
N LYS A 124 12.06 10.27 -2.56
CA LYS A 124 10.63 9.98 -2.77
C LYS A 124 10.16 8.86 -1.83
N LEU A 125 8.95 9.00 -1.32
CA LEU A 125 8.34 8.05 -0.39
C LEU A 125 7.41 7.10 -1.13
N PHE A 126 7.56 5.79 -0.89
CA PHE A 126 6.60 4.79 -1.32
C PHE A 126 6.23 3.85 -0.16
N TYR A 127 5.13 3.14 -0.35
CA TYR A 127 4.54 2.24 0.63
C TYR A 127 4.57 0.83 0.07
N GLN A 128 5.48 0.00 0.58
CA GLN A 128 5.59 -1.40 0.22
C GLN A 128 4.50 -2.21 0.94
N ILE A 129 3.77 -3.04 0.20
CA ILE A 129 2.86 -4.03 0.76
C ILE A 129 3.69 -5.26 1.09
N ASP A 130 3.84 -5.57 2.37
CA ASP A 130 4.72 -6.64 2.81
C ASP A 130 4.07 -8.01 2.56
N LYS A 131 4.86 -8.95 2.05
CA LYS A 131 4.45 -10.35 1.96
C LYS A 131 4.27 -10.90 3.38
N PRO A 132 3.20 -11.66 3.68
CA PRO A 132 3.04 -12.24 5.01
C PRO A 132 4.23 -13.15 5.33
N SER A 133 4.80 -12.97 6.53
CA SER A 133 5.79 -13.90 7.06
C SER A 133 5.13 -15.25 7.29
N LYS A 134 5.78 -16.33 6.86
CA LYS A 134 5.43 -17.68 7.32
C LYS A 134 5.65 -17.81 8.82
#